data_AF-A0A810MWY3-F1
#
_entry.id   AF-A0A810MWY3-F1
#
_cell.length_a   1.000
_cell.length_b   1.000
_cell.length_c   1.000
_cell.angle_alpha   90.00
_cell.angle_beta   90.00
_cell.angle_gamma   90.00
#
_symmetry.space_group_name_H-M   'P 1'
#
loop_
_entity.id
_entity.type
_entity.pdbx_description
1 polymer ?
#
loop_
_entity_poly.entity_id
_entity_poly.type
_entity_poly.pdbx_seq_one_letter_code
_entity_poly.pdbx_strand_id
1 'polypeptide(L)'
;MTTTVTVGDLHKVLDILIPFTASDSYEAPTLAAVHIEAAPCRGGLVGQATDRYVVGHMRVNATGDDLAPTLVPRRWAKVLRRALSAVPENTLATLRQIPGRTRSENRLEVSTEPLTISIQIGTGTFPDLSKAFKAAAADGLTAPWGSTRPSSAGSAEPARTSSGSRRAGPFPARRPRSESRSAPRSSAW
;
A
#
# COMPACT_ATOMS: atom_id res chain seq x y z
N MET A 1 -7.41 -17.64 13.68
CA MET A 1 -6.75 -16.33 13.51
C MET A 1 -6.79 -16.00 12.03
N THR A 2 -7.55 -14.98 11.66
CA THR A 2 -7.80 -14.60 10.27
C THR A 2 -7.85 -13.09 10.17
N THR A 3 -7.26 -12.54 9.12
CA THR A 3 -7.35 -11.11 8.79
C THR A 3 -8.04 -10.98 7.45
N THR A 4 -9.03 -10.09 7.36
CA THR A 4 -9.79 -9.84 6.13
C THR A 4 -9.40 -8.49 5.54
N VAL A 5 -9.19 -8.47 4.23
CA VAL A 5 -8.75 -7.30 3.46
C VAL A 5 -9.49 -7.30 2.13
N THR A 6 -9.68 -6.14 1.50
CA THR A 6 -10.21 -6.13 0.13
C THR A 6 -9.18 -6.71 -0.84
N VAL A 7 -9.64 -7.41 -1.87
CA VAL A 7 -8.78 -7.94 -2.93
C VAL A 7 -8.00 -6.81 -3.60
N GLY A 8 -8.64 -5.65 -3.83
CA GLY A 8 -8.00 -4.48 -4.40
C GLY A 8 -6.84 -3.97 -3.54
N ASP A 9 -7.03 -3.91 -2.22
CA ASP A 9 -5.97 -3.46 -1.31
C ASP A 9 -4.82 -4.47 -1.19
N LEU A 10 -5.14 -5.76 -1.10
CA LEU A 10 -4.11 -6.82 -1.12
C LEU A 10 -3.33 -6.81 -2.44
N HIS A 11 -4.02 -6.65 -3.57
CA HIS A 11 -3.39 -6.55 -4.88
C HIS A 11 -2.47 -5.33 -4.97
N LYS A 12 -2.90 -4.15 -4.48
CA LYS A 12 -2.06 -2.94 -4.41
C LYS A 12 -0.81 -3.15 -3.56
N VAL A 13 -0.95 -3.78 -2.38
CA VAL A 13 0.19 -4.12 -1.51
C VAL A 13 1.21 -4.95 -2.28
N LEU A 14 0.77 -6.01 -2.96
CA LEU A 14 1.67 -6.86 -3.72
C LEU A 14 2.30 -6.12 -4.91
N ASP A 15 1.50 -5.36 -5.66
CA ASP A 15 1.98 -4.68 -6.86
C ASP A 15 3.03 -3.61 -6.54
N ILE A 16 2.82 -2.85 -5.46
CA ILE A 16 3.76 -1.83 -4.99
C ILE A 16 5.00 -2.45 -4.35
N LEU A 17 4.86 -3.53 -3.57
CA LEU A 17 5.99 -4.04 -2.77
C LEU A 17 6.88 -5.05 -3.51
N ILE A 18 6.35 -5.82 -4.46
CA ILE A 18 7.14 -6.81 -5.21
C ILE A 18 8.41 -6.18 -5.83
N PRO A 19 8.39 -5.01 -6.48
CA PRO A 19 9.58 -4.38 -7.04
C PRO A 19 10.71 -4.17 -6.03
N PHE A 20 10.39 -3.89 -4.77
CA PHE A 20 11.37 -3.64 -3.69
C PHE A 20 11.94 -4.91 -3.08
N THR A 21 11.52 -6.10 -3.49
CA THR A 21 12.13 -7.35 -3.01
C THR A 21 13.41 -7.66 -3.77
N ALA A 22 14.42 -8.20 -3.10
CA ALA A 22 15.63 -8.67 -3.75
C ALA A 22 15.31 -9.71 -4.83
N SER A 23 16.04 -9.67 -5.95
CA SER A 23 15.87 -10.66 -7.03
C SER A 23 16.61 -11.96 -6.75
N ASP A 24 17.71 -11.90 -6.02
CA ASP A 24 18.48 -13.08 -5.62
C ASP A 24 17.99 -13.60 -4.25
N SER A 25 17.40 -14.79 -4.26
CA SER A 25 16.90 -15.46 -3.07
C SER A 25 17.96 -16.27 -2.33
N TYR A 26 19.15 -16.49 -2.91
CA TYR A 26 20.14 -17.42 -2.36
C TYR A 26 20.91 -16.82 -1.19
N GLU A 27 21.40 -15.59 -1.32
CA GLU A 27 22.18 -14.94 -0.26
C GLU A 27 21.33 -14.37 0.87
N ALA A 28 20.09 -13.97 0.59
CA ALA A 28 19.20 -13.34 1.56
C ALA A 28 17.72 -13.64 1.26
N PRO A 29 17.26 -14.87 1.54
CA PRO A 29 15.90 -15.30 1.22
C PRO A 29 14.81 -14.44 1.88
N THR A 30 15.10 -13.83 3.02
CA THR A 30 14.19 -12.92 3.73
C THR A 30 14.00 -11.58 3.03
N LEU A 31 14.97 -11.14 2.20
CA LEU A 31 14.89 -9.92 1.40
C LEU A 31 14.22 -10.18 0.05
N ALA A 32 14.26 -11.42 -0.43
CA ALA A 32 13.50 -11.89 -1.59
C ALA A 32 12.04 -12.25 -1.23
N ALA A 33 11.44 -11.54 -0.27
CA ALA A 33 10.09 -11.78 0.23
C ALA A 33 9.38 -10.46 0.57
N VAL A 34 8.05 -10.46 0.44
CA VAL A 34 7.18 -9.42 0.97
C VAL A 34 6.80 -9.82 2.39
N HIS A 35 7.15 -9.01 3.37
CA HIS A 35 6.71 -9.15 4.74
C HIS A 35 5.30 -8.58 4.88
N ILE A 36 4.35 -9.34 5.42
CA ILE A 36 3.00 -8.88 5.74
C ILE A 36 2.64 -9.23 7.18
N GLU A 37 1.98 -8.32 7.87
CA GLU A 37 1.50 -8.51 9.24
C GLU A 37 0.21 -7.71 9.48
N ALA A 38 -0.64 -8.20 10.38
CA ALA A 38 -1.71 -7.37 10.92
C ALA A 38 -1.10 -6.31 11.85
N ALA A 39 -1.59 -5.08 11.76
CA ALA A 39 -1.23 -3.99 12.66
C ALA A 39 -2.40 -3.73 13.64
N PRO A 40 -2.55 -4.54 14.70
CA PRO A 40 -3.71 -4.53 15.59
C PRO A 40 -3.91 -3.17 16.28
N CYS A 41 -2.82 -2.51 16.69
CA CYS A 41 -2.89 -1.22 17.38
C CYS A 41 -3.35 -0.05 16.50
N ARG A 42 -3.48 -0.26 15.17
CA ARG A 42 -3.83 0.81 14.24
C ARG A 42 -4.99 0.44 13.31
N GLY A 43 -5.38 -0.82 13.22
CA GLY A 43 -6.36 -1.34 12.27
C GLY A 43 -5.77 -1.37 10.85
N GLY A 44 -5.47 -2.56 10.33
CA GLY A 44 -4.99 -2.70 8.96
C GLY A 44 -3.94 -3.77 8.74
N LEU A 45 -3.65 -4.03 7.47
CA LEU A 45 -2.57 -4.89 7.02
C LEU A 45 -1.38 -4.00 6.66
N VAL A 46 -0.22 -4.31 7.22
CA VAL A 46 1.05 -3.66 6.87
C VAL A 46 1.84 -4.61 6.00
N GLY A 47 2.39 -4.08 4.91
CA GLY A 47 3.29 -4.76 4.02
C GLY A 47 4.63 -4.02 3.94
N GLN A 48 5.72 -4.78 3.95
CA GLN A 48 7.08 -4.27 3.81
C GLN A 48 7.89 -5.12 2.84
N ALA A 49 8.81 -4.51 2.12
CA ALA A 49 9.77 -5.19 1.26
C ALA A 49 11.06 -4.35 1.17
N THR A 50 12.20 -5.01 1.00
CA THR A 50 13.47 -4.31 0.82
C THR A 50 14.49 -5.17 0.06
N ASP A 51 15.34 -4.50 -0.71
CA ASP A 51 16.46 -5.07 -1.45
C ASP A 51 17.82 -4.70 -0.83
N ARG A 52 17.83 -4.28 0.44
CA ARG A 52 18.93 -3.66 1.22
C ARG A 52 19.12 -2.15 0.99
N TYR A 53 18.76 -1.64 -0.19
CA TYR A 53 19.04 -0.25 -0.56
C TYR A 53 17.79 0.61 -0.50
N VAL A 54 16.64 0.02 -0.85
CA VAL A 54 15.36 0.69 -0.87
C VAL A 54 14.39 -0.08 0.01
N VAL A 55 13.50 0.67 0.67
CA VAL A 55 12.46 0.14 1.53
C VAL A 55 11.10 0.52 0.94
N GLY A 56 10.33 -0.50 0.58
CA GLY A 56 8.90 -0.39 0.32
C GLY A 56 8.13 -0.58 1.62
N HIS A 57 7.21 0.32 1.90
CA HIS A 57 6.27 0.19 3.02
C HIS A 57 4.89 0.63 2.57
N MET A 58 3.89 -0.21 2.84
CA MET A 58 2.50 0.07 2.54
C MET A 58 1.61 -0.36 3.69
N ARG A 59 0.54 0.39 3.90
CA ARG A 59 -0.51 0.04 4.84
C ARG A 59 -1.85 0.17 4.15
N VAL A 60 -2.71 -0.82 4.37
CA VAL A 60 -4.08 -0.85 3.85
C VAL A 60 -5.08 -1.18 4.94
N ASN A 61 -6.35 -0.90 4.66
CA ASN A 61 -7.43 -1.22 5.56
C ASN A 61 -7.65 -2.74 5.58
N ALA A 62 -7.70 -3.29 6.78
CA ALA A 62 -7.99 -4.69 7.02
C ALA A 62 -8.66 -4.81 8.39
N THR A 63 -9.45 -5.86 8.54
CA THR A 63 -10.15 -6.20 9.77
C THR A 63 -9.60 -7.53 10.32
N GLY A 64 -9.50 -7.64 11.64
CA GLY A 64 -8.92 -8.81 12.31
C GLY A 64 -7.45 -8.61 12.67
N ASP A 65 -7.11 -9.02 13.89
CA ASP A 65 -5.93 -8.51 14.61
C ASP A 65 -4.77 -9.51 14.74
N ASP A 66 -4.93 -10.73 14.19
CA ASP A 66 -4.07 -11.86 14.55
C ASP A 66 -3.27 -12.46 13.38
N LEU A 67 -3.07 -11.73 12.27
CA LEU A 67 -2.13 -12.21 11.26
C LEU A 67 -0.70 -11.98 11.74
N ALA A 68 -0.06 -13.07 12.19
CA ALA A 68 1.33 -13.07 12.56
C ALA A 68 2.24 -12.63 11.39
N PRO A 69 3.41 -12.06 11.70
CA PRO A 69 4.44 -11.74 10.71
C PRO A 69 4.66 -12.88 9.70
N THR A 70 4.41 -12.59 8.44
CA THR A 70 4.45 -13.56 7.34
C THR A 70 5.43 -13.11 6.28
N LEU A 71 6.37 -13.97 5.92
CA LEU A 71 7.22 -13.78 4.75
C LEU A 71 6.58 -14.46 3.55
N VAL A 72 6.18 -13.68 2.55
CA VAL A 72 5.67 -14.20 1.28
C VAL A 72 6.80 -14.13 0.24
N PRO A 73 7.42 -15.26 -0.14
CA PRO A 73 8.51 -15.25 -1.11
C PRO A 73 8.10 -14.56 -2.42
N ARG A 74 9.00 -13.81 -3.05
CA ARG A 74 8.75 -13.02 -4.28
C ARG A 74 8.06 -13.83 -5.37
N ARG A 75 8.45 -15.11 -5.54
CA ARG A 75 7.79 -16.04 -6.46
C ARG A 75 6.30 -16.19 -6.15
N TRP A 76 5.97 -16.48 -4.89
CA TRP A 76 4.59 -16.66 -4.46
C TRP A 76 3.81 -15.36 -4.42
N ALA A 77 4.44 -14.23 -4.07
CA ALA A 77 3.82 -12.91 -4.18
C ALA A 77 3.38 -12.59 -5.62
N LYS A 78 4.22 -12.91 -6.62
CA LYS A 78 3.86 -12.76 -8.05
C LYS A 78 2.70 -13.68 -8.46
N VAL A 79 2.68 -14.92 -7.98
CA VAL A 79 1.58 -15.86 -8.24
C VAL A 79 0.28 -15.34 -7.63
N LEU A 80 0.33 -14.92 -6.36
CA LEU A 80 -0.81 -14.37 -5.64
C LEU A 80 -1.35 -13.12 -6.35
N ARG A 81 -0.48 -12.17 -6.72
CA ARG A 81 -0.88 -10.97 -7.47
C ARG A 81 -1.62 -11.33 -8.77
N ARG A 82 -1.09 -12.26 -9.56
CA ARG A 82 -1.71 -12.71 -10.82
C ARG A 82 -3.06 -13.39 -10.59
N ALA A 83 -3.20 -14.15 -9.52
CA ALA A 83 -4.46 -14.81 -9.24
C ALA A 83 -5.52 -13.80 -8.76
N LEU A 84 -5.13 -12.80 -7.96
CA LEU A 84 -6.01 -11.73 -7.50
C LEU A 84 -6.45 -10.78 -8.62
N SER A 85 -5.66 -10.62 -9.69
CA SER A 85 -6.06 -9.76 -10.82
C SER A 85 -7.31 -10.24 -11.58
N ALA A 86 -7.71 -11.50 -11.40
CA ALA A 86 -8.94 -12.06 -11.97
C ALA A 86 -10.15 -11.89 -11.05
N VAL A 87 -9.97 -11.37 -9.83
CA VAL A 87 -11.02 -11.23 -8.82
C VAL A 87 -11.43 -9.76 -8.70
N PRO A 88 -12.74 -9.43 -8.58
CA PRO A 88 -13.17 -8.06 -8.39
C PRO A 88 -12.53 -7.39 -7.16
N GLU A 89 -12.11 -6.13 -7.28
CA GLU A 89 -11.37 -5.43 -6.23
C GLU A 89 -12.15 -5.29 -4.91
N ASN A 90 -13.47 -5.18 -4.99
CA ASN A 90 -14.36 -5.04 -3.84
C ASN A 90 -14.62 -6.35 -3.09
N THR A 91 -14.15 -7.49 -3.60
CA THR A 91 -14.30 -8.78 -2.94
C THR A 91 -13.42 -8.83 -1.70
N LEU A 92 -13.92 -9.47 -0.64
CA LEU A 92 -13.16 -9.67 0.59
C LEU A 92 -12.27 -10.92 0.46
N ALA A 93 -10.98 -10.75 0.73
CA ALA A 93 -10.01 -11.81 0.88
C ALA A 93 -9.75 -12.07 2.36
N THR A 94 -9.79 -13.34 2.74
CA THR A 94 -9.42 -13.82 4.08
C THR A 94 -8.00 -14.37 4.03
N LEU A 95 -7.13 -13.84 4.87
CA LEU A 95 -5.74 -14.26 5.06
C LEU A 95 -5.66 -15.12 6.31
N ARG A 96 -5.10 -16.31 6.17
CA ARG A 96 -4.91 -17.26 7.28
C ARG A 96 -3.57 -17.95 7.19
N GLN A 97 -2.81 -17.96 8.27
CA GLN A 97 -1.65 -18.86 8.38
C GLN A 97 -2.09 -20.27 8.75
N ILE A 98 -1.58 -21.25 8.03
CA ILE A 98 -1.76 -22.67 8.28
C ILE A 98 -0.41 -23.24 8.72
N PRO A 99 -0.27 -23.65 10.00
CA PRO A 99 0.97 -24.27 10.47
C PRO A 99 1.15 -25.64 9.83
N GLY A 100 2.36 -25.91 9.35
CA GLY A 100 2.76 -27.23 8.89
C GLY A 100 3.33 -28.08 10.03
N ARG A 101 3.73 -29.32 9.73
CA ARG A 101 4.41 -30.18 10.71
C ARG A 101 5.81 -29.66 11.04
N THR A 102 6.43 -28.99 10.07
CA THR A 102 7.70 -28.28 10.21
C THR A 102 7.54 -26.79 9.84
N ARG A 103 8.44 -25.91 10.31
CA ARG A 103 8.37 -24.47 9.97
C ARG A 103 8.43 -24.21 8.46
N SER A 104 9.15 -25.04 7.71
CA SER A 104 9.23 -24.98 6.25
C SER A 104 7.92 -25.33 5.55
N GLU A 105 7.01 -26.03 6.24
CA GLU A 105 5.71 -26.42 5.70
C GLU A 105 4.60 -25.42 6.02
N ASN A 106 4.89 -24.35 6.76
CA ASN A 106 3.91 -23.32 7.03
C ASN A 106 3.41 -22.69 5.72
N ARG A 107 2.11 -22.40 5.68
CA ARG A 107 1.45 -21.82 4.50
C ARG A 107 0.65 -20.60 4.87
N LEU A 108 0.49 -19.71 3.91
CA LEU A 108 -0.51 -18.65 3.92
C LEU A 108 -1.62 -19.09 2.98
N GLU A 109 -2.82 -19.18 3.50
CA GLU A 109 -4.04 -19.35 2.74
C GLU A 109 -4.68 -17.99 2.50
N VAL A 110 -5.06 -17.75 1.25
CA VAL A 110 -5.81 -16.58 0.80
C VAL A 110 -7.09 -17.09 0.16
N SER A 111 -8.22 -16.80 0.79
CA SER A 111 -9.55 -17.25 0.36
C SER A 111 -10.44 -16.08 0.00
N THR A 112 -11.02 -16.10 -1.20
CA THR A 112 -11.97 -15.14 -1.72
C THR A 112 -12.91 -15.91 -2.64
N GLU A 113 -14.22 -15.90 -2.46
CA GLU A 113 -15.10 -16.70 -3.34
C GLU A 113 -14.95 -16.30 -4.83
N PRO A 114 -14.74 -17.25 -5.77
CA PRO A 114 -14.62 -18.72 -5.63
C PRO A 114 -13.17 -19.28 -5.53
N LEU A 115 -12.18 -18.42 -5.37
CA LEU A 115 -10.75 -18.69 -5.38
C LEU A 115 -10.16 -18.92 -3.97
N THR A 116 -9.52 -20.07 -3.77
CA THR A 116 -8.67 -20.32 -2.59
C THR A 116 -7.26 -20.68 -3.04
N ILE A 117 -6.27 -19.99 -2.50
CA ILE A 117 -4.85 -20.18 -2.82
C ILE A 117 -4.09 -20.44 -1.53
N SER A 118 -3.31 -21.51 -1.49
CA SER A 118 -2.38 -21.79 -0.41
C SER A 118 -0.95 -21.69 -0.92
N ILE A 119 -0.15 -20.80 -0.33
CA ILE A 119 1.26 -20.58 -0.70
C ILE A 119 2.18 -20.87 0.48
N GLN A 120 3.37 -21.37 0.19
CA GLN A 120 4.38 -21.62 1.21
C GLN A 120 4.98 -20.30 1.69
N ILE A 121 5.07 -20.12 3.01
CA ILE A 121 5.69 -18.92 3.60
C ILE A 121 7.19 -19.14 3.77
N GLY A 122 7.95 -18.05 3.66
CA GLY A 122 9.38 -18.04 3.91
C GLY A 122 9.69 -18.25 5.40
N THR A 123 10.87 -18.79 5.67
CA THR A 123 11.41 -18.90 7.02
C THR A 123 12.45 -17.80 7.27
N GLY A 124 12.69 -17.49 8.54
CA GLY A 124 13.66 -16.48 8.97
C GLY A 124 13.00 -15.21 9.51
N THR A 125 13.83 -14.21 9.79
CA THR A 125 13.41 -12.95 10.40
C THR A 125 13.58 -11.81 9.40
N PHE A 126 12.53 -11.03 9.20
CA PHE A 126 12.60 -9.81 8.39
C PHE A 126 13.43 -8.74 9.14
N PRO A 127 14.27 -7.95 8.46
CA PRO A 127 15.06 -6.91 9.12
C PRO A 127 14.17 -5.86 9.79
N ASP A 128 14.61 -5.35 10.96
CA ASP A 128 13.94 -4.23 11.62
C ASP A 128 14.24 -2.92 10.88
N LEU A 129 13.20 -2.37 10.25
CA LEU A 129 13.25 -1.13 9.47
C LEU A 129 12.99 0.13 10.32
N SER A 130 12.73 -0.01 11.62
CA SER A 130 12.37 1.12 12.50
C SER A 130 13.42 2.22 12.51
N LYS A 131 14.71 1.86 12.43
CA LYS A 131 15.81 2.82 12.37
C LYS A 131 15.81 3.60 11.05
N ALA A 132 15.57 2.92 9.93
CA ALA A 132 15.49 3.55 8.62
C ALA A 132 14.32 4.53 8.54
N PHE A 133 13.15 4.17 9.08
CA PHE A 133 11.99 5.08 9.11
C PHE A 133 12.22 6.31 10.00
N LYS A 134 12.90 6.15 11.15
CA LYS A 134 13.27 7.29 12.01
C LYS A 134 14.23 8.25 11.32
N ALA A 135 15.22 7.72 10.61
CA ALA A 135 16.16 8.55 9.82
C ALA A 135 15.42 9.30 8.71
N ALA A 136 14.59 8.62 7.91
CA ALA A 136 13.80 9.25 6.85
C ALA A 136 12.86 10.34 7.40
N ALA A 137 12.21 10.10 8.55
CA ALA A 137 11.36 11.09 9.19
C ALA A 137 12.15 12.32 9.69
N ALA A 138 13.37 12.12 10.20
CA ALA A 138 14.26 13.21 10.59
C ALA A 138 14.72 14.06 9.39
N ASP A 139 14.89 13.42 8.23
CA ASP A 139 15.22 14.08 6.96
C ASP A 139 14.00 14.74 6.28
N GLY A 140 12.83 14.74 6.94
CA GLY A 140 11.61 15.36 6.42
C GLY A 140 10.93 14.57 5.29
N LEU A 141 11.41 13.37 4.98
CA LEU A 141 10.81 12.47 4.00
C LEU A 141 9.56 11.83 4.61
N THR A 142 8.42 12.52 4.48
CA THR A 142 7.10 11.94 4.73
C THR A 142 6.59 11.30 3.44
N ALA A 143 6.09 10.07 3.52
CA ALA A 143 5.54 9.38 2.35
C ALA A 143 4.40 10.23 1.74
N PRO A 144 4.42 10.55 0.43
CA PRO A 144 3.48 11.51 -0.17
C PRO A 144 2.04 11.02 -0.35
N TRP A 145 1.60 9.99 0.39
CA TRP A 145 0.28 9.39 0.18
C TRP A 145 -0.47 9.26 1.51
N GLY A 146 -1.50 10.11 1.68
CA GLY A 146 -2.55 9.92 2.67
C GLY A 146 -2.29 10.49 4.06
N SER A 147 -1.76 11.71 4.20
CA SER A 147 -1.92 12.44 5.46
C SER A 147 -3.36 12.98 5.56
N THR A 148 -4.31 12.17 5.98
CA THR A 148 -5.45 12.74 6.70
C THR A 148 -4.90 13.17 8.05
N ARG A 149 -4.40 14.40 8.12
CA ARG A 149 -4.06 15.06 9.38
C ARG A 149 -5.31 14.95 10.27
N PRO A 150 -5.23 14.42 11.50
CA PRO A 150 -6.35 14.55 12.41
C PRO A 150 -6.60 16.05 12.58
N SER A 151 -7.77 16.50 12.16
CA SER A 151 -8.25 17.84 12.45
C SER A 151 -8.33 17.94 13.97
N SER A 152 -7.34 18.58 14.58
CA SER A 152 -7.44 19.02 15.95
C SER A 152 -8.56 20.06 16.00
N ALA A 153 -9.72 19.60 16.45
CA ALA A 153 -10.81 20.44 16.88
C ALA A 153 -10.33 21.36 18.01
N GLY A 154 -10.80 22.61 17.98
CA GLY A 154 -10.99 23.44 19.16
C GLY A 154 -9.75 24.13 19.71
N SER A 155 -9.47 25.33 19.23
CA SER A 155 -8.97 26.38 20.11
C SER A 155 -9.70 27.68 19.79
N ALA A 156 -10.28 28.21 20.85
CA ALA A 156 -11.32 29.21 20.86
C ALA A 156 -10.89 30.56 20.28
N GLU A 157 -11.90 31.27 19.77
CA GLU A 157 -11.95 32.70 19.52
C GLU A 157 -11.35 33.51 20.70
N PRO A 158 -10.85 34.73 20.44
CA PRO A 158 -11.77 35.83 20.65
C PRO A 158 -11.73 36.92 19.57
N ALA A 159 -12.92 37.52 19.42
CA ALA A 159 -13.28 38.68 18.65
C ALA A 159 -12.22 39.80 18.58
N ARG A 160 -12.12 40.43 17.40
CA ARG A 160 -11.91 41.88 17.29
C ARG A 160 -12.62 42.43 16.05
N THR A 161 -13.47 43.40 16.35
CA THR A 161 -14.23 44.27 15.47
C THR A 161 -13.34 45.28 14.73
N SER A 162 -13.66 45.56 13.47
CA SER A 162 -13.74 46.91 12.85
C SER A 162 -13.77 46.74 11.32
N SER A 163 -14.88 47.10 10.69
CA SER A 163 -15.10 48.40 10.02
C SER A 163 -14.32 48.53 8.70
N GLY A 164 -15.03 48.52 7.58
CA GLY A 164 -14.43 48.69 6.26
C GLY A 164 -15.39 48.52 5.11
N SER A 165 -16.51 49.24 5.14
CA SER A 165 -17.37 49.46 3.98
C SER A 165 -16.58 50.13 2.84
N ARG A 166 -16.61 49.55 1.63
CA ARG A 166 -16.54 50.30 0.37
C ARG A 166 -17.12 49.49 -0.79
N ARG A 167 -18.00 50.18 -1.52
CA ARG A 167 -18.84 49.76 -2.64
C ARG A 167 -18.05 49.48 -3.93
N ALA A 168 -18.60 48.52 -4.69
CA ALA A 168 -18.93 48.52 -6.13
C ALA A 168 -17.93 49.02 -7.20
N GLY A 169 -17.70 48.17 -8.21
CA GLY A 169 -17.31 48.58 -9.56
C GLY A 169 -16.89 47.40 -10.46
N PRO A 170 -17.22 47.36 -11.76
CA PRO A 170 -17.55 46.11 -12.47
C PRO A 170 -16.45 45.50 -13.36
N PHE A 171 -16.72 44.26 -13.81
CA PHE A 171 -16.07 43.49 -14.88
C PHE A 171 -15.55 44.30 -16.08
N PRO A 172 -14.57 43.73 -16.80
CA PRO A 172 -14.93 43.26 -18.14
C PRO A 172 -14.51 41.81 -18.43
N ALA A 173 -15.37 41.13 -19.17
CA ALA A 173 -15.15 39.85 -19.81
C ALA A 173 -14.05 39.92 -20.88
N ARG A 174 -13.22 38.87 -20.99
CA ARG A 174 -12.53 38.54 -22.24
C ARG A 174 -12.69 37.04 -22.55
N ARG A 175 -13.03 36.83 -23.82
CA ARG A 175 -13.55 35.63 -24.48
C ARG A 175 -12.55 34.46 -24.56
N PRO A 176 -13.07 33.24 -24.82
CA PRO A 176 -12.30 32.02 -25.00
C PRO A 176 -11.51 32.05 -26.31
N ARG A 177 -10.28 31.52 -26.28
CA ARG A 177 -9.48 31.27 -27.46
C ARG A 177 -9.88 29.91 -28.04
N SER A 178 -10.72 29.95 -29.07
CA SER A 178 -10.86 28.89 -30.07
C SER A 178 -9.61 28.82 -30.96
N GLU A 179 -9.52 27.73 -31.72
CA GLU A 179 -8.54 27.42 -32.79
C GLU A 179 -7.36 26.54 -32.36
N SER A 180 -7.00 25.44 -33.02
CA SER A 180 -7.54 24.79 -34.22
C SER A 180 -6.92 23.39 -34.34
N ARG A 181 -7.72 22.45 -34.86
CA ARG A 181 -7.29 21.15 -35.38
C ARG A 181 -6.09 21.30 -36.33
N SER A 182 -5.17 20.33 -36.31
CA SER A 182 -4.58 19.71 -37.51
C SER A 182 -3.75 18.47 -37.13
N ALA A 183 -4.32 17.29 -37.37
CA ALA A 183 -3.57 16.14 -37.88
C ALA A 183 -3.46 16.37 -39.41
N PRO A 184 -2.40 15.92 -40.11
CA PRO A 184 -2.15 14.50 -40.43
C PRO A 184 -0.62 14.20 -40.41
N ARG A 185 -0.02 13.07 -40.81
CA ARG A 185 -0.34 12.13 -41.90
C ARG A 185 0.56 10.88 -41.77
N SER A 186 -0.05 9.73 -42.07
CA SER A 186 0.57 8.49 -42.53
C SER A 186 1.66 8.71 -43.58
N SER A 187 2.78 8.00 -43.44
CA SER A 187 3.60 7.50 -44.56
C SER A 187 4.25 6.19 -44.19
N ALA A 188 3.82 5.14 -44.89
CA ALA A 188 4.46 3.84 -44.99
C ALA A 188 5.81 3.99 -45.71
N TRP A 189 6.83 3.31 -45.18
CA TRP A 189 7.96 2.71 -45.89
C TRP A 189 8.26 1.38 -45.20
#